data_AF-A0A6B0Y278-F1
#
_entry.id   AF-A0A6B0Y278-F1
#
_cell.length_a   1.000
_cell.length_b   1.000
_cell.length_c   1.000
_cell.angle_alpha   90.00
_cell.angle_beta   90.00
_cell.angle_gamma   90.00
#
_symmetry.space_group_name_H-M   'P 1'
#
loop_
_entity.id
_entity.type
_entity.pdbx_description
1 polymer ?
#
loop_
_entity_poly.entity_id
_entity_poly.type
_entity_poly.pdbx_seq_one_letter_code
_entity_poly.pdbx_strand_id
1 'polypeptide(L)'
;VFATLFGLTTSLGLGAQQVAFGLNEVAGIEPSRTVIVVLIVGITAIALGSVLLGMDKGVKRLSEINMLMAVALFFFVFFVTGAVAAITRYFSVMVDYVALLPALSNPFGREDTSFFHGWTTFYWAWWIAWSPFVGMFIARISKGRTVREFVLCALIAPTMVCALWMSTFGGAAIDMLNAGSAEGVRATVIDSYKPEGALFGFLRELPLYGIVSPIALILVVIFFVTSSDSGSLVIDTITAGGKMNAPVSQRVFWCTLEGLVAIALLLGGGLAALQGAAVSTGIPFTIVVLLMCWCVYAALRTEER
;
A
#
# COMPACT_ATOMS: atom_id res chain seq x y z
N VAL A 1 -12.84 9.62 -8.92
CA VAL A 1 -13.81 8.74 -8.25
C VAL A 1 -13.53 7.28 -8.60
N PHE A 2 -13.88 6.80 -9.80
CA PHE A 2 -13.68 5.37 -10.14
C PHE A 2 -12.23 4.90 -10.01
N ALA A 3 -11.26 5.65 -10.52
CA ALA A 3 -9.84 5.30 -10.38
C ALA A 3 -9.45 5.12 -8.89
N THR A 4 -9.82 6.08 -8.03
CA THR A 4 -9.59 6.01 -6.59
C THR A 4 -10.30 4.82 -5.94
N LEU A 5 -11.57 4.58 -6.30
CA LEU A 5 -12.37 3.47 -5.79
C LEU A 5 -11.66 2.14 -6.07
N PHE A 6 -11.34 1.85 -7.33
CA PHE A 6 -10.72 0.58 -7.70
C PHE A 6 -9.28 0.43 -7.18
N GLY A 7 -8.53 1.52 -7.05
CA GLY A 7 -7.22 1.50 -6.40
C GLY A 7 -7.30 1.16 -4.90
N LEU A 8 -8.25 1.75 -4.16
CA LEU A 8 -8.50 1.43 -2.75
C LEU A 8 -9.00 0.00 -2.58
N THR A 9 -9.95 -0.42 -3.40
CA THR A 9 -10.49 -1.78 -3.43
C THR A 9 -9.40 -2.83 -3.64
N THR A 10 -8.46 -2.58 -4.56
CA THR A 10 -7.31 -3.48 -4.81
C THR A 10 -6.44 -3.63 -3.57
N SER A 11 -6.16 -2.51 -2.90
CA SER A 11 -5.38 -2.48 -1.65
C SER A 11 -6.08 -3.27 -0.55
N LEU A 12 -7.40 -3.07 -0.40
CA LEU A 12 -8.21 -3.74 0.61
C LEU A 12 -8.31 -5.25 0.35
N GLY A 13 -8.43 -5.67 -0.91
CA GLY A 13 -8.45 -7.09 -1.29
C GLY A 13 -7.11 -7.79 -1.07
N LEU A 14 -5.99 -7.16 -1.47
CA LEU A 14 -4.64 -7.63 -1.16
C LEU A 14 -4.41 -7.74 0.36
N GLY A 15 -4.88 -6.74 1.08
CA GLY A 15 -4.82 -6.69 2.52
C GLY A 15 -5.56 -7.79 3.23
N ALA A 16 -6.81 -8.04 2.81
CA ALA A 16 -7.62 -9.09 3.39
C ALA A 16 -7.01 -10.49 3.13
N GLN A 17 -6.35 -10.70 1.99
CA GLN A 17 -5.58 -11.93 1.73
C GLN A 17 -4.38 -12.05 2.68
N GLN A 18 -3.62 -10.97 2.88
CA GLN A 18 -2.50 -10.94 3.81
C GLN A 18 -2.93 -11.18 5.27
N VAL A 19 -4.06 -10.58 5.70
CA VAL A 19 -4.64 -10.80 7.03
C VAL A 19 -5.13 -12.24 7.17
N ALA A 20 -5.76 -12.82 6.16
CA ALA A 20 -6.19 -14.21 6.19
C ALA A 20 -4.99 -15.17 6.33
N PHE A 21 -3.89 -14.91 5.60
CA PHE A 21 -2.65 -15.67 5.76
C PHE A 21 -2.08 -15.54 7.18
N GLY A 22 -1.97 -14.31 7.69
CA GLY A 22 -1.48 -14.07 9.05
C GLY A 22 -2.36 -14.70 10.14
N LEU A 23 -3.67 -14.77 9.92
CA LEU A 23 -4.60 -15.42 10.84
C LEU A 23 -4.41 -16.94 10.87
N ASN A 24 -4.03 -17.54 9.73
CA ASN A 24 -3.65 -18.95 9.70
C ASN A 24 -2.38 -19.21 10.52
N GLU A 25 -1.38 -18.36 10.35
CA GLU A 25 -0.11 -18.47 11.08
C GLU A 25 -0.26 -18.24 12.59
N VAL A 26 -1.12 -17.30 13.01
CA VAL A 26 -1.28 -16.90 14.41
C VAL A 26 -2.34 -17.73 15.14
N ALA A 27 -3.43 -18.06 14.47
CA ALA A 27 -4.62 -18.66 15.10
C ALA A 27 -5.07 -19.99 14.45
N GLY A 28 -4.35 -20.49 13.43
CA GLY A 28 -4.68 -21.74 12.75
C GLY A 28 -5.91 -21.66 11.84
N ILE A 29 -6.47 -20.48 11.59
CA ILE A 29 -7.67 -20.32 10.75
C ILE A 29 -7.24 -20.32 9.28
N GLU A 30 -7.55 -21.38 8.54
CA GLU A 30 -7.15 -21.50 7.13
C GLU A 30 -7.73 -20.41 6.23
N PRO A 31 -6.93 -19.85 5.30
CA PRO A 31 -7.43 -18.85 4.35
C PRO A 31 -8.46 -19.49 3.42
N SER A 32 -9.68 -18.98 3.45
CA SER A 32 -10.75 -19.36 2.52
C SER A 32 -11.45 -18.12 2.00
N ARG A 33 -12.17 -18.26 0.87
CA ARG A 33 -12.96 -17.15 0.32
C ARG A 33 -13.91 -16.56 1.38
N THR A 34 -14.53 -17.42 2.18
CA THR A 34 -15.41 -17.02 3.28
C THR A 34 -14.67 -16.20 4.33
N VAL A 35 -13.49 -16.65 4.77
CA VAL A 35 -12.68 -15.93 5.76
C VAL A 35 -12.30 -14.55 5.23
N ILE A 36 -11.83 -14.46 3.99
CA ILE A 36 -11.43 -13.17 3.39
C ILE A 36 -12.64 -12.23 3.27
N VAL A 37 -13.81 -12.73 2.87
CA VAL A 37 -15.04 -11.92 2.82
C VAL A 37 -15.44 -11.42 4.20
N VAL A 38 -15.40 -12.28 5.23
CA VAL A 38 -15.70 -11.89 6.62
C VAL A 38 -14.71 -10.82 7.11
N LEU A 39 -13.42 -10.95 6.77
CA LEU A 39 -12.41 -9.94 7.09
C LEU A 39 -12.70 -8.60 6.41
N ILE A 40 -13.06 -8.59 5.12
CA ILE A 40 -13.44 -7.37 4.41
C ILE A 40 -14.66 -6.71 5.06
N VAL A 41 -15.70 -7.49 5.38
CA VAL A 41 -16.89 -6.98 6.08
C VAL A 41 -16.52 -6.40 7.43
N GLY A 42 -15.68 -7.08 8.22
CA GLY A 42 -15.21 -6.60 9.51
C GLY A 42 -14.42 -5.29 9.43
N ILE A 43 -13.44 -5.21 8.52
CA ILE A 43 -12.66 -3.99 8.28
C ILE A 43 -13.58 -2.84 7.84
N THR A 44 -14.49 -3.10 6.92
CA THR A 44 -15.47 -2.10 6.43
C THR A 44 -16.39 -1.64 7.55
N ALA A 45 -16.84 -2.55 8.43
CA ALA A 45 -17.68 -2.19 9.58
C ALA A 45 -16.94 -1.31 10.60
N ILE A 46 -15.65 -1.58 10.85
CA ILE A 46 -14.82 -0.76 11.73
C ILE A 46 -14.61 0.63 11.12
N ALA A 47 -14.27 0.69 9.82
CA ALA A 47 -14.13 1.96 9.10
C ALA A 47 -15.45 2.75 9.08
N LEU A 48 -16.58 2.08 8.88
CA LEU A 48 -17.90 2.70 8.93
C LEU A 48 -18.22 3.27 10.32
N GLY A 49 -17.88 2.52 11.39
CA GLY A 49 -17.99 3.00 12.76
C GLY A 49 -17.18 4.28 12.99
N SER A 50 -15.97 4.35 12.43
CA SER A 50 -15.14 5.56 12.43
C SER A 50 -15.83 6.74 11.73
N VAL A 51 -16.35 6.52 10.52
CA VAL A 51 -17.07 7.53 9.73
C VAL A 51 -18.26 8.11 10.50
N LEU A 52 -19.01 7.25 11.21
CA LEU A 52 -20.20 7.64 11.98
C LEU A 52 -19.85 8.40 13.27
N LEU A 53 -18.76 8.05 13.94
CA LEU A 53 -18.33 8.66 15.20
C LEU A 53 -17.67 10.04 15.03
N GLY A 54 -17.36 10.43 13.80
CA GLY A 54 -16.65 11.67 13.51
C GLY A 54 -15.13 11.53 13.69
N MET A 55 -14.39 11.98 12.69
CA MET A 55 -13.01 11.59 12.39
C MET A 55 -11.93 12.05 13.38
N ASP A 56 -12.26 12.83 14.42
CA ASP A 56 -11.26 13.72 15.00
C ASP A 56 -10.36 13.10 16.07
N LYS A 57 -10.73 11.93 16.65
CA LYS A 57 -9.94 11.32 17.74
C LYS A 57 -9.62 9.84 17.57
N GLY A 58 -10.57 9.02 17.10
CA GLY A 58 -10.39 7.57 17.01
C GLY A 58 -9.35 7.16 15.97
N VAL A 59 -9.55 7.58 14.73
CA VAL A 59 -8.66 7.29 13.59
C VAL A 59 -7.28 7.88 13.81
N LYS A 60 -7.21 9.11 14.32
CA LYS A 60 -5.93 9.74 14.62
C LYS A 60 -5.11 8.92 15.60
N ARG A 61 -5.71 8.47 16.71
CA ARG A 61 -5.05 7.59 17.68
C ARG A 61 -4.68 6.23 17.10
N LEU A 62 -5.57 5.62 16.32
CA LEU A 62 -5.28 4.37 15.62
C LEU A 62 -4.10 4.51 14.67
N SER A 63 -4.03 5.60 13.92
CA SER A 63 -2.91 5.92 13.02
C SER A 63 -1.61 6.17 13.77
N GLU A 64 -1.64 6.92 14.88
CA GLU A 64 -0.46 7.14 15.74
C GLU A 64 0.07 5.84 16.35
N ILE A 65 -0.83 4.99 16.88
CA ILE A 65 -0.47 3.65 17.39
C ILE A 65 0.10 2.79 16.27
N ASN A 66 -0.52 2.81 15.09
CA ASN A 66 -0.08 2.05 13.93
C ASN A 66 1.34 2.45 13.49
N MET A 67 1.61 3.75 13.44
CA MET A 67 2.96 4.26 13.12
C MET A 67 3.98 3.84 14.17
N LEU A 68 3.65 3.89 15.46
CA LEU A 68 4.53 3.42 16.53
C LEU A 68 4.80 1.92 16.40
N MET A 69 3.78 1.11 16.15
CA MET A 69 3.91 -0.33 15.93
C MET A 69 4.79 -0.63 14.70
N ALA A 70 4.61 0.10 13.60
CA ALA A 70 5.40 -0.07 12.39
C ALA A 70 6.87 0.28 12.60
N VAL A 71 7.15 1.38 13.32
CA VAL A 71 8.52 1.76 13.68
C VAL A 71 9.14 0.76 14.64
N ALA A 72 8.39 0.26 15.63
CA ALA A 72 8.86 -0.78 16.54
C ALA A 72 9.19 -2.09 15.81
N LEU A 73 8.31 -2.54 14.91
CA LEU A 73 8.54 -3.71 14.07
C LEU A 73 9.75 -3.51 13.16
N PHE A 74 9.88 -2.33 12.55
CA PHE A 74 11.04 -1.98 11.73
C PHE A 74 12.34 -2.12 12.53
N PHE A 75 12.43 -1.47 13.70
CA PHE A 75 13.64 -1.54 14.52
C PHE A 75 13.92 -2.95 15.03
N PHE A 76 12.90 -3.70 15.41
CA PHE A 76 13.03 -5.11 15.75
C PHE A 76 13.72 -5.89 14.63
N VAL A 77 13.18 -5.84 13.40
CA VAL A 77 13.77 -6.55 12.25
C VAL A 77 15.16 -6.02 11.93
N PHE A 78 15.34 -4.70 11.93
CA PHE A 78 16.60 -4.03 11.66
C PHE A 78 17.73 -4.49 12.59
N PHE A 79 17.48 -4.60 13.89
CA PHE A 79 18.49 -5.05 14.83
C PHE A 79 18.70 -6.58 14.78
N VAL A 80 17.62 -7.35 14.69
CA VAL A 80 17.67 -8.82 14.69
C VAL A 80 18.37 -9.38 13.46
N THR A 81 18.14 -8.77 12.29
CA THR A 81 18.76 -9.20 11.02
C THR A 81 20.15 -8.59 10.79
N GLY A 82 20.64 -7.78 11.72
CA GLY A 82 21.92 -7.11 11.67
C GLY A 82 21.86 -5.69 11.10
N ALA A 83 21.93 -4.70 12.00
CA ALA A 83 21.87 -3.28 11.65
C ALA A 83 22.93 -2.85 10.62
N VAL A 84 24.17 -3.36 10.75
CA VAL A 84 25.26 -3.05 9.82
C VAL A 84 24.97 -3.62 8.43
N ALA A 85 24.43 -4.84 8.36
CA ALA A 85 24.05 -5.46 7.09
C ALA A 85 22.89 -4.70 6.44
N ALA A 86 21.86 -4.31 7.21
CA ALA A 86 20.74 -3.52 6.72
C ALA A 86 21.17 -2.15 6.18
N ILE A 87 22.06 -1.43 6.87
CA ILE A 87 22.60 -0.14 6.40
C ILE A 87 23.46 -0.33 5.14
N THR A 88 24.32 -1.35 5.13
CA THR A 88 25.16 -1.64 3.96
C THR A 88 24.32 -1.95 2.73
N ARG A 89 23.29 -2.80 2.88
CA ARG A 89 22.31 -3.09 1.81
C ARG A 89 21.58 -1.84 1.38
N TYR A 90 21.15 -0.99 2.31
CA TYR A 90 20.45 0.25 2.00
C TYR A 90 21.26 1.13 1.03
N PHE A 91 22.54 1.36 1.30
CA PHE A 91 23.39 2.14 0.39
C PHE A 91 23.60 1.44 -0.96
N SER A 92 23.79 0.12 -0.97
CA SER A 92 23.87 -0.65 -2.23
C SER A 92 22.60 -0.49 -3.07
N VAL A 93 21.43 -0.69 -2.46
CA VAL A 93 20.12 -0.56 -3.10
C VAL A 93 19.92 0.86 -3.67
N MET A 94 20.39 1.89 -2.97
CA MET A 94 20.29 3.26 -3.48
C MET A 94 21.21 3.49 -4.70
N VAL A 95 22.41 2.92 -4.71
CA VAL A 95 23.32 2.96 -5.87
C VAL A 95 22.71 2.18 -7.04
N ASP A 96 22.24 0.97 -6.80
CA ASP A 96 21.62 0.10 -7.80
C ASP A 96 20.34 0.74 -8.35
N TYR A 97 19.54 1.38 -7.51
CA TYR A 97 18.35 2.12 -7.94
C TYR A 97 18.70 3.18 -8.98
N VAL A 98 19.72 4.01 -8.72
CA VAL A 98 20.15 5.05 -9.67
C VAL A 98 20.75 4.44 -10.93
N ALA A 99 21.57 3.40 -10.80
CA ALA A 99 22.24 2.75 -11.92
C ALA A 99 21.24 2.03 -12.86
N LEU A 100 20.24 1.36 -12.29
CA LEU A 100 19.25 0.58 -13.03
C LEU A 100 18.04 1.41 -13.48
N LEU A 101 17.84 2.61 -12.92
CA LEU A 101 16.69 3.46 -13.25
C LEU A 101 16.47 3.65 -14.76
N PRO A 102 17.48 3.99 -15.58
CA PRO A 102 17.25 4.20 -17.01
C PRO A 102 16.79 2.93 -17.73
N ALA A 103 17.44 1.79 -17.43
CA ALA A 103 17.11 0.51 -18.05
C ALA A 103 15.71 0.02 -17.62
N LEU A 104 15.40 0.11 -16.32
CA LEU A 104 14.10 -0.30 -15.78
C LEU A 104 12.97 0.63 -16.21
N SER A 105 13.26 1.91 -16.51
CA SER A 105 12.27 2.87 -17.02
C SER A 105 11.98 2.71 -18.52
N ASN A 106 12.81 1.97 -19.27
CA ASN A 106 12.58 1.74 -20.69
C ASN A 106 11.52 0.63 -20.88
N PRO A 107 10.36 0.92 -21.52
CA PRO A 107 9.35 -0.09 -21.81
C PRO A 107 9.60 -0.83 -23.14
N PHE A 108 10.53 -0.37 -23.97
CA PHE A 108 10.72 -0.86 -25.34
C PHE A 108 11.83 -1.91 -25.43
N GLY A 109 11.58 -2.97 -26.22
CA GLY A 109 12.58 -4.00 -26.50
C GLY A 109 12.95 -4.86 -25.29
N ARG A 110 12.05 -4.96 -24.30
CA ARG A 110 12.26 -5.75 -23.08
C ARG A 110 12.05 -7.24 -23.32
N GLU A 111 12.93 -8.06 -22.78
CA GLU A 111 12.81 -9.53 -22.81
C GLU A 111 12.01 -10.07 -21.60
N ASP A 112 12.01 -9.35 -20.48
CA ASP A 112 11.37 -9.71 -19.20
C ASP A 112 9.86 -9.39 -19.17
N THR A 113 9.14 -9.65 -20.27
CA THR A 113 7.73 -9.24 -20.44
C THR A 113 6.79 -9.72 -19.33
N SER A 114 7.02 -10.93 -18.80
CA SER A 114 6.23 -11.45 -17.66
C SER A 114 6.41 -10.62 -16.40
N PHE A 115 7.65 -10.23 -16.06
CA PHE A 115 7.93 -9.36 -14.92
C PHE A 115 7.40 -7.95 -15.16
N PHE A 116 7.63 -7.41 -16.36
CA PHE A 116 7.18 -6.08 -16.74
C PHE A 116 5.66 -5.93 -16.66
N HIS A 117 4.89 -6.90 -17.15
CA HIS A 117 3.43 -6.86 -17.08
C HIS A 117 2.89 -7.22 -15.69
N GLY A 118 3.45 -8.25 -15.04
CA GLY A 118 2.98 -8.73 -13.74
C GLY A 118 3.25 -7.76 -12.59
N TRP A 119 4.32 -6.97 -12.67
CA TRP A 119 4.74 -6.07 -11.59
C TRP A 119 4.75 -4.61 -12.02
N THR A 120 5.56 -4.26 -13.03
CA THR A 120 5.80 -2.85 -13.38
C THR A 120 4.52 -2.18 -13.85
N THR A 121 3.81 -2.79 -14.81
CA THR A 121 2.55 -2.26 -15.37
C THR A 121 1.46 -2.18 -14.30
N PHE A 122 1.34 -3.22 -13.47
CA PHE A 122 0.39 -3.25 -12.36
C PHE A 122 0.62 -2.11 -11.37
N TYR A 123 1.86 -1.94 -10.86
CA TYR A 123 2.16 -0.88 -9.92
C TYR A 123 1.96 0.51 -10.53
N TRP A 124 2.36 0.75 -11.77
CA TRP A 124 2.08 2.03 -12.44
C TRP A 124 0.60 2.35 -12.46
N ALA A 125 -0.24 1.40 -12.88
CA ALA A 125 -1.67 1.62 -12.94
C ALA A 125 -2.30 1.80 -11.55
N TRP A 126 -1.87 1.01 -10.56
CA TRP A 126 -2.32 1.13 -9.18
C TRP A 126 -1.97 2.50 -8.59
N TRP A 127 -0.72 2.96 -8.72
CA TRP A 127 -0.30 4.26 -8.19
C TRP A 127 -1.00 5.42 -8.88
N ILE A 128 -1.23 5.34 -10.21
CA ILE A 128 -2.02 6.34 -10.95
C ILE A 128 -3.45 6.37 -10.43
N ALA A 129 -4.07 5.21 -10.22
CA ALA A 129 -5.41 5.09 -9.66
C ALA A 129 -5.51 5.68 -8.24
N TRP A 130 -4.44 5.58 -7.45
CA TRP A 130 -4.30 6.17 -6.11
C TRP A 130 -3.92 7.67 -6.09
N SER A 131 -3.39 8.21 -7.18
CA SER A 131 -2.87 9.58 -7.21
C SER A 131 -3.86 10.67 -6.78
N PRO A 132 -5.20 10.59 -7.00
CA PRO A 132 -6.13 11.60 -6.48
C PRO A 132 -6.19 11.62 -4.95
N PHE A 133 -6.13 10.43 -4.34
CA PHE A 133 -6.13 10.26 -2.89
C PHE A 133 -4.85 10.84 -2.28
N VAL A 134 -3.70 10.38 -2.77
CA VAL A 134 -2.39 10.79 -2.29
C VAL A 134 -2.16 12.28 -2.56
N GLY A 135 -2.51 12.76 -3.76
CA GLY A 135 -2.33 14.16 -4.15
C GLY A 135 -3.09 15.14 -3.26
N MET A 136 -4.36 14.86 -2.93
CA MET A 136 -5.12 15.70 -2.00
C MET A 136 -4.52 15.69 -0.58
N PHE A 137 -4.04 14.55 -0.11
CA PHE A 137 -3.41 14.44 1.20
C PHE A 137 -2.12 15.27 1.27
N ILE A 138 -1.19 15.06 0.33
CA ILE A 138 0.10 15.77 0.31
C ILE A 138 -0.13 17.27 0.13
N ALA A 139 -1.09 17.69 -0.72
CA ALA A 139 -1.42 19.10 -0.89
C ALA A 139 -1.89 19.76 0.43
N ARG A 140 -2.72 19.07 1.22
CA ARG A 140 -3.22 19.60 2.51
C ARG A 140 -2.11 19.81 3.54
N ILE A 141 -1.18 18.87 3.65
CA ILE A 141 -0.09 18.95 4.63
C ILE A 141 1.08 19.86 4.15
N SER A 142 1.06 20.28 2.89
CA SER A 142 2.12 21.09 2.27
C SER A 142 1.79 22.58 2.15
N LYS A 143 0.72 23.05 2.81
CA LYS A 143 0.31 24.46 2.78
C LYS A 143 1.45 25.36 3.30
N GLY A 144 1.83 26.37 2.51
CA GLY A 144 2.88 27.33 2.85
C GLY A 144 4.30 26.90 2.48
N ARG A 145 4.48 25.75 1.82
CA ARG A 145 5.78 25.34 1.25
C ARG A 145 5.97 25.91 -0.15
N THR A 146 7.23 26.15 -0.51
CA THR A 146 7.56 26.48 -1.91
C THR A 146 7.36 25.25 -2.81
N VAL A 147 7.13 25.47 -4.11
CA VAL A 147 6.99 24.37 -5.10
C VAL A 147 8.24 23.47 -5.08
N ARG A 148 9.44 24.04 -4.95
CA ARG A 148 10.69 23.28 -4.90
C ARG A 148 10.76 22.36 -3.67
N GLU A 149 10.48 22.89 -2.48
CA GLU A 149 10.46 22.09 -1.25
C GLU A 149 9.42 20.98 -1.34
N PHE A 150 8.22 21.30 -1.84
CA PHE A 150 7.16 20.32 -2.04
C PHE A 150 7.62 19.16 -2.94
N VAL A 151 8.16 19.45 -4.12
CA VAL A 151 8.58 18.40 -5.07
C VAL A 151 9.72 17.57 -4.50
N LEU A 152 10.75 18.19 -3.92
CA LEU A 152 11.89 17.45 -3.38
C LEU A 152 11.48 16.58 -2.20
N CYS A 153 10.70 17.10 -1.25
CA CYS A 153 10.26 16.31 -0.09
C CYS A 153 9.29 15.20 -0.49
N ALA A 154 8.34 15.48 -1.40
CA ALA A 154 7.35 14.49 -1.83
C ALA A 154 7.97 13.34 -2.65
N LEU A 155 9.10 13.57 -3.33
CA LEU A 155 9.82 12.52 -4.06
C LEU A 155 10.87 11.81 -3.20
N ILE A 156 11.75 12.56 -2.54
CA ILE A 156 12.94 11.98 -1.91
C ILE A 156 12.60 11.27 -0.59
N ALA A 157 11.75 11.85 0.26
CA ALA A 157 11.48 11.28 1.58
C ALA A 157 10.79 9.91 1.49
N PRO A 158 9.71 9.70 0.69
CA PRO A 158 9.11 8.39 0.53
C PRO A 158 10.06 7.37 -0.08
N THR A 159 10.83 7.75 -1.11
CA THR A 159 11.81 6.84 -1.73
C THR A 159 12.85 6.35 -0.74
N MET A 160 13.40 7.24 0.11
CA MET A 160 14.37 6.84 1.13
C MET A 160 13.76 5.88 2.15
N VAL A 161 12.54 6.14 2.62
CA VAL A 161 11.85 5.26 3.59
C VAL A 161 11.52 3.91 2.96
N CYS A 162 11.03 3.89 1.72
CA CYS A 162 10.75 2.66 0.99
C CYS A 162 12.02 1.84 0.77
N ALA A 163 13.11 2.46 0.32
CA ALA A 163 14.38 1.76 0.14
C ALA A 163 14.91 1.19 1.46
N LEU A 164 14.77 1.93 2.58
CA LEU A 164 15.17 1.47 3.90
C LEU A 164 14.32 0.28 4.37
N TRP A 165 13.00 0.33 4.17
CA TRP A 165 12.10 -0.78 4.48
C TRP A 165 12.43 -2.01 3.65
N MET A 166 12.56 -1.87 2.33
CA MET A 166 12.86 -2.97 1.43
C MET A 166 14.23 -3.60 1.71
N SER A 167 15.25 -2.79 2.04
CA SER A 167 16.59 -3.28 2.37
C SER A 167 16.64 -4.02 3.71
N THR A 168 15.76 -3.64 4.65
CA THR A 168 15.68 -4.24 5.99
C THR A 168 14.90 -5.55 5.98
N PHE A 169 13.72 -5.58 5.35
CA PHE A 169 12.87 -6.77 5.31
C PHE A 169 13.21 -7.66 4.11
N GLY A 170 13.04 -7.15 2.90
CA GLY A 170 13.27 -7.91 1.66
C GLY A 170 14.73 -8.29 1.48
N GLY A 171 15.65 -7.36 1.74
CA GLY A 171 17.09 -7.63 1.68
C GLY A 171 17.54 -8.70 2.67
N ALA A 172 17.03 -8.67 3.91
CA ALA A 172 17.31 -9.74 4.87
C ALA A 172 16.73 -11.08 4.42
N ALA A 173 15.49 -11.11 3.93
CA ALA A 173 14.89 -12.33 3.41
C ALA A 173 15.69 -12.95 2.26
N ILE A 174 16.18 -12.12 1.33
CA ILE A 174 17.04 -12.56 0.21
C ILE A 174 18.37 -13.11 0.72
N ASP A 175 19.02 -12.46 1.67
CA ASP A 175 20.29 -12.94 2.23
C ASP A 175 20.13 -14.30 2.92
N MET A 176 19.03 -14.49 3.67
CA MET A 176 18.73 -15.76 4.32
C MET A 176 18.39 -16.86 3.29
N LEU A 177 17.68 -16.52 2.20
CA LEU A 177 17.44 -17.44 1.08
C LEU A 177 18.76 -17.88 0.43
N ASN A 178 19.65 -16.92 0.14
CA ASN A 178 20.96 -17.19 -0.46
C ASN A 178 21.87 -18.01 0.47
N ALA A 179 21.75 -17.82 1.78
CA ALA A 179 22.44 -18.61 2.79
C ALA A 179 21.83 -20.02 3.00
N GLY A 180 20.67 -20.30 2.40
CA GLY A 180 19.96 -21.57 2.57
C GLY A 180 19.25 -21.72 3.92
N SER A 181 19.02 -20.61 4.64
CA SER A 181 18.51 -20.59 6.01
C SER A 181 17.11 -19.96 6.13
N ALA A 182 16.32 -19.94 5.06
CA ALA A 182 15.01 -19.29 4.99
C ALA A 182 13.90 -20.24 4.51
N GLU A 183 13.68 -21.33 5.25
CA GLU A 183 12.70 -22.37 4.89
C GLU A 183 11.26 -21.83 4.84
N GLY A 184 10.85 -20.99 5.79
CA GLY A 184 9.55 -20.32 5.84
C GLY A 184 9.36 -19.32 4.69
N VAL A 185 10.39 -18.53 4.36
CA VAL A 185 10.33 -17.63 3.18
C VAL A 185 10.18 -18.46 1.91
N ARG A 186 11.01 -19.50 1.74
CA ARG A 186 10.98 -20.37 0.57
C ARG A 186 9.64 -21.09 0.43
N ALA A 187 9.17 -21.75 1.50
CA ALA A 187 7.91 -22.49 1.50
C ALA A 187 6.73 -21.60 1.11
N THR A 188 6.72 -20.35 1.58
CA THR A 188 5.63 -19.40 1.35
C THR A 188 5.68 -18.78 -0.04
N VAL A 189 6.83 -18.19 -0.40
CA VAL A 189 6.94 -17.33 -1.60
C VAL A 189 7.34 -18.12 -2.84
N ILE A 190 8.17 -19.15 -2.70
CA ILE A 190 8.73 -19.91 -3.82
C ILE A 190 7.91 -21.18 -4.06
N ASP A 191 7.76 -22.03 -3.04
CA ASP A 191 7.18 -23.36 -3.21
C ASP A 191 5.64 -23.29 -3.34
N SER A 192 4.99 -22.51 -2.48
CA SER A 192 3.53 -22.34 -2.49
C SER A 192 3.04 -21.18 -3.37
N TYR A 193 3.95 -20.31 -3.81
CA TYR A 193 3.65 -19.08 -4.56
C TYR A 193 2.53 -18.23 -3.94
N LYS A 194 2.67 -17.91 -2.64
CA LYS A 194 1.72 -17.08 -1.86
C LYS A 194 2.37 -15.75 -1.43
N PRO A 195 2.51 -14.76 -2.34
CA PRO A 195 3.15 -13.48 -2.03
C PRO A 195 2.45 -12.70 -0.90
N GLU A 196 1.15 -12.89 -0.71
CA GLU A 196 0.38 -12.33 0.42
C GLU A 196 0.88 -12.81 1.79
N GLY A 197 1.54 -13.97 1.84
CA GLY A 197 2.13 -14.53 3.06
C GLY A 197 3.59 -14.14 3.30
N ALA A 198 4.24 -13.42 2.37
CA ALA A 198 5.68 -13.20 2.39
C ALA A 198 6.20 -12.59 3.71
N LEU A 199 5.46 -11.64 4.29
CA LEU A 199 5.80 -11.04 5.58
C LEU A 199 5.84 -12.09 6.70
N PHE A 200 4.82 -12.93 6.81
CA PHE A 200 4.72 -13.92 7.88
C PHE A 200 5.70 -15.07 7.68
N GLY A 201 5.91 -15.51 6.43
CA GLY A 201 6.95 -16.47 6.08
C GLY A 201 8.35 -15.97 6.48
N PHE A 202 8.63 -14.68 6.30
CA PHE A 202 9.87 -14.06 6.76
C PHE A 202 9.95 -13.93 8.29
N LEU A 203 8.87 -13.46 8.94
CA LEU A 203 8.86 -13.32 10.40
C LEU A 203 9.09 -14.65 11.12
N ARG A 204 8.71 -15.78 10.50
CA ARG A 204 8.94 -17.13 11.03
C ARG A 204 10.41 -17.48 11.19
N GLU A 205 11.28 -16.84 10.41
CA GLU A 205 12.73 -17.01 10.51
C GLU A 205 13.35 -16.20 11.65
N LEU A 206 12.58 -15.28 12.23
CA LEU A 206 13.08 -14.38 13.26
C LEU A 206 12.75 -14.94 14.66
N PRO A 207 13.61 -14.65 15.66
CA PRO A 207 13.27 -14.91 17.06
C PRO A 207 11.96 -14.23 17.46
N LEU A 208 11.33 -14.73 18.52
CA LEU A 208 10.08 -14.17 19.04
C LEU A 208 8.91 -14.18 18.04
N TYR A 209 8.93 -15.06 17.04
CA TYR A 209 7.87 -15.19 16.03
C TYR A 209 6.46 -15.18 16.64
N GLY A 210 6.22 -15.98 17.69
CA GLY A 210 4.92 -16.05 18.37
C GLY A 210 4.43 -14.76 19.03
N ILE A 211 5.29 -13.76 19.21
CA ILE A 211 4.94 -12.42 19.71
C ILE A 211 4.85 -11.42 18.55
N VAL A 212 5.78 -11.50 17.60
CA VAL A 212 5.90 -10.53 16.50
C VAL A 212 4.83 -10.77 15.44
N SER A 213 4.45 -12.02 15.15
CA SER A 213 3.42 -12.31 14.14
C SER A 213 2.02 -11.84 14.53
N PRO A 214 1.51 -11.98 15.78
CA PRO A 214 0.27 -11.34 16.18
C PRO A 214 0.32 -9.81 16.10
N ILE A 215 1.44 -9.20 16.48
CA ILE A 215 1.63 -7.74 16.40
C ILE A 215 1.58 -7.27 14.94
N ALA A 216 2.29 -7.97 14.05
CA ALA A 216 2.26 -7.69 12.62
C ALA A 216 0.85 -7.86 12.04
N LEU A 217 0.11 -8.89 12.45
CA LEU A 217 -1.28 -9.10 12.04
C LEU A 217 -2.18 -7.93 12.46
N ILE A 218 -2.08 -7.48 13.72
CA ILE A 218 -2.84 -6.34 14.23
C ILE A 218 -2.46 -5.06 13.46
N LEU A 219 -1.17 -4.83 13.23
CA LEU A 219 -0.66 -3.70 12.47
C LEU A 219 -1.27 -3.68 11.05
N VAL A 220 -1.26 -4.81 10.35
CA VAL A 220 -1.83 -4.93 9.00
C VAL A 220 -3.32 -4.59 9.02
N VAL A 221 -4.08 -5.11 9.99
CA VAL A 221 -5.51 -4.78 10.16
C VAL A 221 -5.73 -3.29 10.39
N ILE A 222 -4.96 -2.65 11.28
CA ILE A 222 -5.11 -1.21 11.56
C ILE A 222 -4.73 -0.37 10.34
N PHE A 223 -3.69 -0.74 9.59
CA PHE A 223 -3.34 -0.10 8.32
C PHE A 223 -4.52 -0.10 7.34
N PHE A 224 -5.22 -1.23 7.19
CA PHE A 224 -6.35 -1.31 6.27
C PHE A 224 -7.57 -0.53 6.75
N VAL A 225 -7.88 -0.58 8.05
CA VAL A 225 -8.98 0.22 8.62
C VAL A 225 -8.73 1.71 8.42
N THR A 226 -7.53 2.19 8.74
CA THR A 226 -7.17 3.62 8.62
C THR A 226 -7.07 4.07 7.15
N SER A 227 -6.60 3.20 6.26
CA SER A 227 -6.53 3.48 4.82
C SER A 227 -7.93 3.52 4.18
N SER A 228 -8.84 2.61 4.55
CA SER A 228 -10.21 2.61 4.05
C SER A 228 -10.97 3.86 4.52
N ASP A 229 -10.85 4.23 5.80
CA ASP A 229 -11.46 5.45 6.34
C ASP A 229 -10.97 6.71 5.60
N SER A 230 -9.65 6.86 5.47
CA SER A 230 -9.05 8.00 4.76
C SER A 230 -9.42 8.03 3.28
N GLY A 231 -9.44 6.85 2.62
CA GLY A 231 -9.78 6.70 1.21
C GLY A 231 -11.23 7.09 0.92
N SER A 232 -12.16 6.58 1.73
CA SER A 232 -13.58 6.89 1.65
C SER A 232 -13.85 8.39 1.82
N LEU A 233 -13.17 9.07 2.75
CA LEU A 233 -13.29 10.52 2.92
C LEU A 233 -12.87 11.31 1.66
N VAL A 234 -11.82 10.85 0.98
CA VAL A 234 -11.33 11.50 -0.24
C VAL A 234 -12.34 11.31 -1.38
N ILE A 235 -12.87 10.11 -1.56
CA ILE A 235 -13.91 9.88 -2.57
C ILE A 235 -15.14 10.73 -2.27
N ASP A 236 -15.56 10.78 -1.01
CA ASP A 236 -16.64 11.63 -0.52
C ASP A 236 -16.38 13.12 -0.84
N THR A 237 -15.18 13.63 -0.54
CA THR A 237 -14.81 15.03 -0.83
C THR A 237 -14.87 15.32 -2.33
N ILE A 238 -14.34 14.43 -3.18
CA ILE A 238 -14.36 14.62 -4.65
C ILE A 238 -15.80 14.64 -5.16
N THR A 239 -16.65 13.75 -4.64
CA THR A 239 -18.05 13.62 -5.08
C THR A 239 -18.97 14.70 -4.51
N ALA A 240 -18.57 15.34 -3.41
CA ALA A 240 -19.21 16.54 -2.86
C ALA A 240 -18.77 17.86 -3.53
N GLY A 241 -18.01 17.80 -4.63
CA GLY A 241 -17.49 18.98 -5.33
C GLY A 241 -16.39 19.72 -4.58
N GLY A 242 -15.61 19.00 -3.76
CA GLY A 242 -14.52 19.57 -2.96
C GLY A 242 -14.95 20.09 -1.58
N LYS A 243 -16.22 19.96 -1.21
CA LYS A 243 -16.70 20.34 0.13
C LYS A 243 -16.13 19.41 1.18
N MET A 244 -15.51 19.98 2.21
CA MET A 244 -14.88 19.23 3.31
C MET A 244 -15.90 18.56 4.24
N ASN A 245 -17.10 19.14 4.34
CA ASN A 245 -18.22 18.61 5.12
C ASN A 245 -19.30 18.09 4.18
N ALA A 246 -19.13 16.86 3.69
CA ALA A 246 -20.20 16.18 2.97
C ALA A 246 -21.19 15.52 3.95
N PRO A 247 -22.41 15.21 3.48
CA PRO A 247 -23.39 14.48 4.29
C PRO A 247 -22.85 13.13 4.77
N VAL A 248 -23.13 12.76 6.02
CA VAL A 248 -22.70 11.46 6.58
C VAL A 248 -23.21 10.29 5.73
N SER A 249 -24.41 10.39 5.15
CA SER A 249 -24.95 9.37 4.24
C SER A 249 -24.08 9.10 3.02
N GLN A 250 -23.42 10.13 2.46
CA GLN A 250 -22.53 9.99 1.32
C GLN A 250 -21.23 9.27 1.72
N ARG A 251 -20.69 9.57 2.90
CA ARG A 251 -19.52 8.86 3.46
C ARG A 251 -19.81 7.39 3.72
N VAL A 252 -20.96 7.10 4.33
CA VAL A 252 -21.46 5.73 4.58
C VAL A 252 -21.58 4.96 3.26
N PHE A 253 -22.13 5.60 2.24
CA PHE A 253 -22.25 5.01 0.90
C PHE A 253 -20.88 4.63 0.33
N TRP A 254 -19.91 5.55 0.31
CA TRP A 254 -18.59 5.27 -0.27
C TRP A 254 -17.79 4.23 0.50
N CYS A 255 -17.82 4.29 1.84
CA CYS A 255 -17.16 3.30 2.69
C CYS A 255 -17.74 1.89 2.49
N THR A 256 -19.07 1.77 2.43
CA THR A 256 -19.71 0.48 2.19
C THR A 256 -19.46 -0.03 0.77
N LEU A 257 -19.49 0.86 -0.23
CA LEU A 257 -19.30 0.50 -1.62
C LEU A 257 -17.88 -0.02 -1.89
N GLU A 258 -16.84 0.59 -1.30
CA GLU A 258 -15.46 0.10 -1.38
C GLU A 258 -15.35 -1.38 -0.95
N GLY A 259 -15.91 -1.73 0.22
CA GLY A 259 -15.94 -3.09 0.72
C GLY A 259 -16.72 -4.06 -0.17
N LEU A 260 -17.88 -3.63 -0.69
CA LEU A 260 -18.70 -4.45 -1.59
C LEU A 260 -18.00 -4.72 -2.92
N VAL A 261 -17.34 -3.72 -3.52
CA VAL A 261 -16.58 -3.90 -4.76
C VAL A 261 -15.37 -4.82 -4.50
N ALA A 262 -14.73 -4.73 -3.33
CA ALA A 262 -13.63 -5.63 -2.96
C ALA A 262 -14.09 -7.08 -2.90
N ILE A 263 -15.23 -7.33 -2.24
CA ILE A 263 -15.85 -8.66 -2.17
C ILE A 263 -16.21 -9.15 -3.57
N ALA A 264 -16.85 -8.31 -4.40
CA ALA A 264 -17.27 -8.70 -5.74
C ALA A 264 -16.08 -9.08 -6.64
N LEU A 265 -15.00 -8.29 -6.64
CA LEU A 265 -13.80 -8.57 -7.43
C LEU A 265 -13.07 -9.83 -6.90
N LEU A 266 -12.96 -9.96 -5.59
CA LEU A 266 -12.35 -11.13 -4.97
C LEU A 266 -13.11 -12.42 -5.32
N LEU A 267 -14.44 -12.41 -5.24
CA LEU A 267 -15.27 -13.57 -5.58
C LEU A 267 -15.30 -13.86 -7.08
N GLY A 268 -15.24 -12.82 -7.92
CA GLY A 268 -15.29 -12.94 -9.38
C GLY A 268 -13.99 -13.45 -10.01
N GLY A 269 -12.83 -13.10 -9.45
CA GLY A 269 -11.54 -13.55 -10.01
C GLY A 269 -10.32 -13.34 -9.12
N GLY A 270 -10.52 -13.18 -7.81
CA GLY A 270 -9.44 -13.10 -6.83
C GLY A 270 -8.45 -11.96 -7.09
N LEU A 271 -7.17 -12.24 -6.86
CA LEU A 271 -6.09 -11.28 -7.06
C LEU A 271 -6.04 -10.75 -8.50
N ALA A 272 -6.19 -11.62 -9.50
CA ALA A 272 -6.16 -11.21 -10.90
C ALA A 272 -7.28 -10.22 -11.25
N ALA A 273 -8.49 -10.41 -10.72
CA ALA A 273 -9.59 -9.47 -10.90
C ALA A 273 -9.34 -8.13 -10.20
N LEU A 274 -8.78 -8.14 -8.98
CA LEU A 274 -8.38 -6.92 -8.27
C LEU A 274 -7.33 -6.14 -9.06
N GLN A 275 -6.26 -6.81 -9.50
CA GLN A 275 -5.22 -6.19 -10.32
C GLN A 275 -5.77 -5.68 -11.66
N GLY A 276 -6.60 -6.47 -12.35
CA GLY A 276 -7.25 -6.07 -13.59
C GLY A 276 -8.15 -4.85 -13.45
N ALA A 277 -8.88 -4.72 -12.34
CA ALA A 277 -9.72 -3.56 -12.04
C ALA A 277 -8.89 -2.28 -11.81
N ALA A 278 -7.76 -2.38 -11.09
CA ALA A 278 -6.81 -1.27 -10.97
C ALA A 278 -6.23 -0.88 -12.34
N VAL A 279 -5.80 -1.85 -13.15
CA VAL A 279 -5.20 -1.59 -14.47
C VAL A 279 -6.19 -0.93 -15.43
N SER A 280 -7.40 -1.49 -15.54
CA SER A 280 -8.46 -1.00 -16.43
C SER A 280 -8.91 0.42 -16.11
N THR A 281 -8.85 0.84 -14.84
CA THR A 281 -9.23 2.20 -14.43
C THR A 281 -8.05 3.17 -14.35
N GLY A 282 -6.84 2.66 -14.11
CA GLY A 282 -5.59 3.43 -14.13
C GLY A 282 -5.30 3.99 -15.52
N ILE A 283 -5.46 3.21 -16.59
CA ILE A 283 -5.12 3.62 -17.96
C ILE A 283 -5.92 4.87 -18.41
N PRO A 284 -7.27 4.92 -18.32
CA PRO A 284 -8.01 6.14 -18.64
C PRO A 284 -7.61 7.31 -17.75
N PHE A 285 -7.32 7.05 -16.48
CA PHE A 285 -6.91 8.09 -15.54
C PHE A 285 -5.52 8.66 -15.85
N THR A 286 -4.62 7.89 -16.47
CA THR A 286 -3.34 8.39 -16.98
C THR A 286 -3.52 9.59 -17.91
N ILE A 287 -4.52 9.55 -18.79
CA ILE A 287 -4.83 10.68 -19.69
C ILE A 287 -5.16 11.94 -18.88
N VAL A 288 -5.96 11.79 -17.81
CA VAL A 288 -6.31 12.88 -16.90
C VAL A 288 -5.06 13.41 -16.19
N VAL A 289 -4.19 12.54 -15.69
CA VAL A 289 -2.93 12.95 -15.04
C VAL A 289 -2.01 13.71 -16.01
N LEU A 290 -1.89 13.28 -17.26
CA LEU A 290 -1.12 13.99 -18.28
C LEU A 290 -1.69 15.39 -18.57
N LEU A 291 -3.02 15.51 -18.66
CA LEU A 291 -3.69 16.81 -18.79
C LEU A 291 -3.44 17.68 -17.54
N MET A 292 -3.45 17.10 -16.33
CA MET A 292 -3.13 17.83 -15.11
C MET A 292 -1.69 18.33 -15.10
N CYS A 293 -0.72 17.54 -15.57
CA CYS A 293 0.67 17.99 -15.74
C CYS A 293 0.75 19.22 -16.65
N TRP A 294 0.01 19.21 -17.78
CA TRP A 294 -0.08 20.37 -18.66
C TRP A 294 -0.72 21.57 -17.98
N CYS A 295 -1.83 21.38 -17.27
CA CYS A 295 -2.51 22.45 -16.53
C CYS A 295 -1.61 23.08 -15.48
N VAL A 296 -0.85 22.29 -14.72
CA VAL A 296 0.11 22.78 -13.73
C VAL A 296 1.21 23.59 -14.41
N TYR A 297 1.77 23.09 -15.51
CA TYR A 297 2.76 23.83 -16.30
C TYR A 297 2.22 25.16 -16.82
N ALA A 298 1.00 25.16 -17.38
CA ALA A 298 0.35 26.36 -17.88
C ALA A 298 0.09 27.39 -16.76
N ALA A 299 -0.39 26.93 -15.60
CA ALA A 299 -0.65 27.78 -14.44
C ALA A 299 0.64 28.42 -13.90
N LEU A 300 1.70 27.62 -13.69
CA LEU A 300 2.99 28.12 -13.20
C LEU A 300 3.66 29.11 -14.17
N ARG A 301 3.38 29.01 -15.47
CA ARG A 301 3.87 30.00 -16.46
C ARG A 301 3.18 31.36 -16.37
N THR A 302 1.99 31.42 -15.79
CA THR A 302 1.24 32.67 -15.61
C THR A 302 1.55 33.37 -14.29
N GLU A 303 2.25 32.71 -13.36
CA GLU A 303 2.68 33.33 -12.11
C GLU A 303 3.85 34.29 -12.35
N GLU A 304 3.81 35.43 -11.66
CA GLU A 304 4.94 36.37 -11.60
C GLU A 304 6.09 35.71 -10.80
N ARG A 305 7.32 35.88 -11.30
CA ARG A 305 8.52 35.24 -10.75
C ARG A 305 8.98 35.84 -9.43
#